data_AF-A0A4V6TT06-F1
#
_entry.id   AF-A0A4V6TT06-F1
#
_cell.length_a   1.000
_cell.length_b   1.000
_cell.length_c   1.000
_cell.angle_alpha   90.00
_cell.angle_beta   90.00
_cell.angle_gamma   90.00
#
_symmetry.space_group_name_H-M   'P 1'
#
loop_
_entity.id
_entity.type
_entity.pdbx_description
1 polymer ?
#
loop_
_entity_poly.entity_id
_entity_poly.type
_entity_poly.pdbx_seq_one_letter_code
_entity_poly.pdbx_strand_id
1 'polypeptide(L)'
;MTRGPGLPTHEPGALDAHVTALLLEHADRSFHGDASDGAVWAAVASVERIACRIGSTNAAELRAVLTDHRLPLASRATLQLVAEAHDSVVRGLGYRARGMVVDAGVLNPEGGVYPVATEADVVRAGVRAAYRTCTQVEYYTLRYADSAGRYSGADSAWLALQGTQPLGEAQRQVDWLTRLLASRGMPSWLMERHLTDLVTELDTACGDGSLGSASGSLPGVRDELARRRRAVLPDVLLDEAEGWLRDQLGAEPAPAPLAGTLLAAAVADVGSGLLTHDRVLLDWLIDPVRCSELARVAVEATREALLRVCRVEVAAPTRRRGRR
;
A
#
# COMPACT_ATOMS: atom_id res chain seq x y z
N MET A 1 11.92 -37.32 -17.21
CA MET A 1 11.39 -36.46 -16.14
C MET A 1 12.20 -36.70 -14.88
N THR A 2 13.31 -35.98 -14.73
CA THR A 2 14.16 -36.00 -13.54
C THR A 2 13.50 -35.14 -12.46
N ARG A 3 13.15 -35.76 -11.33
CA ARG A 3 12.71 -35.04 -10.12
C ARG A 3 13.87 -34.15 -9.66
N GLY A 4 13.65 -32.84 -9.61
CA GLY A 4 14.59 -31.91 -8.97
C GLY A 4 14.80 -32.28 -7.49
N PRO A 5 15.92 -31.90 -6.90
CA PRO A 5 16.23 -32.23 -5.50
C PRO A 5 15.13 -31.66 -4.61
N GLY A 6 14.50 -32.53 -3.82
CA GLY A 6 13.55 -32.12 -2.80
C GLY A 6 14.23 -31.18 -1.80
N LEU A 7 13.49 -30.14 -1.38
CA LEU A 7 13.91 -29.29 -0.28
C LEU A 7 14.36 -30.17 0.91
N PRO A 8 15.48 -29.86 1.58
CA PRO A 8 15.87 -30.58 2.78
C PRO A 8 14.71 -30.53 3.78
N THR A 9 14.25 -31.71 4.19
CA THR A 9 13.26 -31.86 5.27
C THR A 9 13.93 -31.45 6.58
N HIS A 10 13.84 -30.18 6.92
CA HIS A 10 14.22 -29.69 8.24
C HIS A 10 13.22 -30.21 9.28
N GLU A 11 13.70 -30.62 10.45
CA GLU A 11 12.81 -30.79 11.60
C GLU A 11 12.04 -29.48 11.84
N PRO A 12 10.72 -29.51 12.09
CA PRO A 12 9.91 -28.30 12.19
C PRO A 12 10.50 -27.23 13.14
N GLY A 13 11.08 -27.66 14.28
CA GLY A 13 11.70 -26.74 15.23
C GLY A 13 13.03 -26.13 14.77
N ALA A 14 13.77 -26.76 13.86
CA ALA A 14 15.02 -26.24 13.35
C ALA A 14 14.81 -25.14 12.30
N LEU A 15 13.76 -25.27 11.47
CA LEU A 15 13.38 -24.23 10.50
C LEU A 15 12.89 -22.98 11.23
N ASP A 16 12.03 -23.15 12.24
CA ASP A 16 11.52 -22.03 13.03
C ASP A 16 12.66 -21.27 13.73
N ALA A 17 13.61 -21.99 14.33
CA ALA A 17 14.79 -21.39 14.95
C ALA A 17 15.67 -20.61 13.93
N HIS A 18 15.82 -21.14 12.71
CA HIS A 18 16.57 -20.46 11.65
C HIS A 18 15.88 -19.18 11.17
N VAL A 19 14.55 -19.23 10.99
CA VAL A 19 13.74 -18.06 10.62
C VAL A 19 13.82 -16.98 11.70
N THR A 20 13.64 -17.34 12.97
CA THR A 20 13.79 -16.41 14.10
C THR A 20 15.19 -15.80 14.11
N ALA A 21 16.24 -16.59 13.89
CA ALA A 21 17.61 -16.09 13.86
C ALA A 21 17.82 -15.01 12.77
N LEU A 22 17.29 -15.22 11.56
CA LEU A 22 17.35 -14.23 10.48
C LEU A 22 16.61 -12.94 10.83
N LEU A 23 15.42 -13.02 11.43
CA LEU A 23 14.70 -11.83 11.89
C LEU A 23 15.48 -11.07 12.98
N LEU A 24 16.12 -11.79 13.90
CA LEU A 24 16.93 -11.21 14.97
C LEU A 24 18.23 -10.56 14.48
N GLU A 25 18.85 -11.12 13.44
CA GLU A 25 20.03 -10.56 12.77
C GLU A 25 19.74 -9.16 12.22
N HIS A 26 18.52 -8.94 11.70
CA HIS A 26 18.12 -7.64 11.15
C HIS A 26 17.41 -6.72 12.15
N ALA A 27 17.21 -7.15 13.39
CA ALA A 27 16.48 -6.37 14.40
C ALA A 27 17.14 -5.05 14.79
N ASP A 28 18.47 -4.92 14.65
CA ASP A 28 19.18 -3.66 14.91
C ASP A 28 19.19 -2.69 13.73
N ARG A 29 18.68 -3.14 12.56
CA ARG A 29 18.57 -2.35 11.33
C ARG A 29 19.92 -1.81 10.81
N SER A 30 21.04 -2.43 11.21
CA SER A 30 22.40 -2.03 10.81
C SER A 30 22.83 -2.52 9.43
N PHE A 31 22.10 -3.49 8.85
CA PHE A 31 22.37 -3.98 7.51
C PHE A 31 22.02 -2.91 6.47
N HIS A 32 23.00 -2.51 5.67
CA HIS A 32 22.85 -1.59 4.54
C HIS A 32 23.33 -2.26 3.25
N GLY A 33 22.86 -1.78 2.10
CA GLY A 33 23.24 -2.30 0.79
C GLY A 33 22.23 -3.30 0.22
N ASP A 34 22.69 -4.16 -0.69
CA ASP A 34 21.85 -5.01 -1.52
C ASP A 34 21.34 -6.27 -0.78
N ALA A 35 20.02 -6.36 -0.60
CA ALA A 35 19.30 -7.53 -0.11
C ALA A 35 18.75 -8.39 -1.27
N SER A 36 19.57 -8.72 -2.26
CA SER A 36 19.19 -9.62 -3.37
C SER A 36 18.94 -11.08 -2.95
N ASP A 37 19.14 -11.41 -1.67
CA ASP A 37 18.73 -12.69 -1.10
C ASP A 37 17.28 -12.60 -0.58
N GLY A 38 16.40 -13.50 -1.04
CA GLY A 38 14.97 -13.43 -0.70
C GLY A 38 14.66 -13.55 0.79
N ALA A 39 15.45 -14.28 1.57
CA ALA A 39 15.21 -14.39 3.02
C ALA A 39 15.71 -13.13 3.75
N VAL A 40 16.84 -12.56 3.32
CA VAL A 40 17.34 -11.27 3.84
C VAL A 40 16.35 -10.15 3.52
N TRP A 41 15.89 -10.07 2.28
CA TRP A 41 14.91 -9.07 1.85
C TRP A 41 13.61 -9.14 2.65
N ALA A 42 13.06 -10.36 2.82
CA ALA A 42 11.89 -10.60 3.66
C ALA A 42 12.11 -10.16 5.10
N ALA A 43 13.25 -10.51 5.70
CA ALA A 43 13.57 -10.15 7.07
C ALA A 43 13.70 -8.63 7.27
N VAL A 44 14.41 -7.94 6.36
CA VAL A 44 14.55 -6.47 6.40
C VAL A 44 13.19 -5.78 6.34
N ALA A 45 12.34 -6.16 5.38
CA ALA A 45 11.02 -5.56 5.22
C ALA A 45 10.11 -5.86 6.42
N SER A 46 10.09 -7.09 6.91
CA SER A 46 9.24 -7.51 8.02
C SER A 46 9.65 -6.89 9.36
N VAL A 47 10.95 -6.81 9.65
CA VAL A 47 11.44 -6.12 10.85
C VAL A 47 11.04 -4.65 10.82
N GLU A 48 11.17 -3.96 9.69
CA GLU A 48 10.74 -2.56 9.58
C GLU A 48 9.23 -2.41 9.77
N ARG A 49 8.41 -3.34 9.26
CA ARG A 49 6.94 -3.34 9.48
C ARG A 49 6.61 -3.46 10.97
N ILE A 50 7.31 -4.34 11.69
CA ILE A 50 7.14 -4.51 13.13
C ILE A 50 7.58 -3.25 13.88
N ALA A 51 8.73 -2.66 13.52
CA ALA A 51 9.24 -1.42 14.10
C ALA A 51 8.23 -0.26 13.96
N CYS A 52 7.65 -0.11 12.77
CA CYS A 52 6.60 0.87 12.54
C CYS A 52 5.37 0.63 13.43
N ARG A 53 4.95 -0.65 13.54
CA ARG A 53 3.77 -1.02 14.33
C ARG A 53 3.93 -0.74 15.82
N ILE A 54 5.10 -1.05 16.38
CA ILE A 54 5.37 -0.84 17.81
C ILE A 54 5.80 0.60 18.10
N GLY A 55 6.08 1.41 17.07
CA GLY A 55 6.52 2.79 17.21
C GLY A 55 7.94 2.92 17.78
N SER A 56 8.79 1.92 17.57
CA SER A 56 10.13 1.87 18.14
C SER A 56 11.13 1.26 17.18
N THR A 57 12.32 1.85 17.16
CA THR A 57 13.50 1.36 16.42
C THR A 57 14.55 0.77 17.35
N ASN A 58 14.24 0.63 18.65
CA ASN A 58 15.14 0.06 19.63
C ASN A 58 15.33 -1.44 19.38
N ALA A 59 16.57 -1.85 19.12
CA ALA A 59 16.90 -3.25 18.82
C ALA A 59 16.49 -4.22 19.94
N ALA A 60 16.59 -3.81 21.21
CA ALA A 60 16.20 -4.67 22.34
C ALA A 60 14.70 -4.89 22.35
N GLU A 61 13.89 -3.86 22.11
CA GLU A 61 12.43 -3.97 22.04
C GLU A 61 11.98 -4.82 20.84
N LEU A 62 12.61 -4.65 19.68
CA LEU A 62 12.36 -5.46 18.49
C LEU A 62 12.68 -6.93 18.73
N ARG A 63 13.87 -7.23 19.28
CA ARG A 63 14.25 -8.60 19.64
C ARG A 63 13.26 -9.19 20.63
N ALA A 64 12.87 -8.42 21.64
CA ALA A 64 11.93 -8.86 22.66
C ALA A 64 10.56 -9.22 22.04
N VAL A 65 10.02 -8.43 21.11
CA VAL A 65 8.77 -8.75 20.37
C VAL A 65 8.91 -10.01 19.50
N LEU A 66 10.07 -10.20 18.88
CA LEU A 66 10.36 -11.37 18.02
C LEU A 66 10.54 -12.66 18.83
N THR A 67 11.00 -12.60 20.08
CA THR A 67 11.27 -13.79 20.91
C THR A 67 10.24 -14.05 22.01
N ASP A 68 9.64 -13.00 22.57
CA ASP A 68 8.74 -13.08 23.73
C ASP A 68 7.40 -12.37 23.46
N HIS A 69 6.41 -13.19 23.12
CA HIS A 69 5.05 -12.77 22.79
C HIS A 69 4.22 -12.34 24.01
N ARG A 70 4.78 -12.32 25.22
CA ARG A 70 4.08 -11.97 26.47
C ARG A 70 4.31 -10.53 26.92
N LEU A 71 5.06 -9.75 26.15
CA LEU A 71 5.42 -8.39 26.51
C LEU A 71 4.25 -7.40 26.30
N PRO A 72 4.22 -6.27 27.03
CA PRO A 72 3.18 -5.24 26.89
C PRO A 72 3.02 -4.70 25.46
N LEU A 73 4.07 -4.78 24.64
CA LEU A 73 4.11 -4.32 23.25
C LEU A 73 3.52 -5.35 22.24
N ALA A 74 3.22 -6.57 22.69
CA ALA A 74 2.71 -7.66 21.87
C ALA A 74 1.18 -7.61 21.73
N SER A 75 0.66 -6.55 21.09
CA SER A 75 -0.75 -6.53 20.68
C SER A 75 -1.06 -7.69 19.72
N ARG A 76 -2.33 -8.11 19.61
CA ARG A 76 -2.76 -9.14 18.63
C ARG A 76 -2.28 -8.84 17.21
N ALA A 77 -2.37 -7.57 16.80
CA ALA A 77 -1.88 -7.13 15.49
C ALA A 77 -0.36 -7.24 15.36
N THR A 78 0.40 -6.96 16.43
CA THR A 78 1.86 -7.13 16.46
C THR A 78 2.23 -8.61 16.28
N LEU A 79 1.55 -9.51 17.00
CA LEU A 79 1.80 -10.96 16.90
C LEU A 79 1.46 -11.51 15.51
N GLN A 80 0.40 -11.00 14.89
CA GLN A 80 0.06 -11.34 13.52
C GLN A 80 1.16 -10.91 12.54
N LEU A 81 1.74 -9.71 12.71
CA LEU A 81 2.88 -9.29 11.88
C LEU A 81 4.12 -10.16 12.10
N VAL A 82 4.36 -10.66 13.31
CA VAL A 82 5.46 -11.62 13.57
C VAL A 82 5.21 -12.94 12.85
N ALA A 83 3.98 -13.47 12.88
CA ALA A 83 3.63 -14.67 12.11
C ALA A 83 3.79 -14.47 10.59
N GLU A 84 3.33 -13.32 10.06
CA GLU A 84 3.54 -12.96 8.65
C GLU A 84 5.02 -12.80 8.29
N ALA A 85 5.83 -12.30 9.22
CA ALA A 85 7.28 -12.19 9.07
C ALA A 85 7.92 -13.58 8.91
N HIS A 86 7.53 -14.52 9.77
CA HIS A 86 7.96 -15.91 9.67
C HIS A 86 7.61 -16.51 8.30
N ASP A 87 6.35 -16.39 7.87
CA ASP A 87 5.89 -16.92 6.58
C ASP A 87 6.65 -16.31 5.39
N SER A 88 6.97 -15.01 5.47
CA SER A 88 7.71 -14.31 4.42
C SER A 88 9.17 -14.75 4.34
N VAL A 89 9.83 -14.94 5.48
CA VAL A 89 11.22 -15.45 5.53
C VAL A 89 11.28 -16.90 5.07
N VAL A 90 10.30 -17.75 5.44
CA VAL A 90 10.20 -19.13 4.93
C VAL A 90 10.09 -19.13 3.40
N ARG A 91 9.25 -18.27 2.82
CA ARG A 91 9.19 -18.12 1.35
C ARG A 91 10.52 -17.65 0.78
N GLY A 92 11.15 -16.65 1.40
CA GLY A 92 12.47 -16.13 1.01
C GLY A 92 13.57 -17.21 1.02
N LEU A 93 13.57 -18.11 2.01
CA LEU A 93 14.46 -19.27 2.06
C LEU A 93 14.21 -20.23 0.89
N GLY A 94 12.94 -20.43 0.51
CA GLY A 94 12.57 -21.17 -0.68
C GLY A 94 13.06 -20.54 -1.98
N TYR A 95 13.14 -19.20 -2.06
CA TYR A 95 13.76 -18.49 -3.19
C TYR A 95 15.26 -18.70 -3.22
N ARG A 96 15.95 -18.48 -2.08
CA ARG A 96 17.39 -18.73 -1.90
C ARG A 96 17.79 -20.13 -2.34
N ALA A 97 17.09 -21.15 -1.84
CA ALA A 97 17.38 -22.56 -2.17
C ALA A 97 17.25 -22.89 -3.66
N ARG A 98 16.44 -22.12 -4.40
CA ARG A 98 16.21 -22.29 -5.84
C ARG A 98 17.04 -21.32 -6.70
N GLY A 99 17.82 -20.43 -6.09
CA GLY A 99 18.56 -19.38 -6.81
C GLY A 99 17.64 -18.41 -7.55
N MET A 100 16.43 -18.17 -7.04
CA MET A 100 15.48 -17.24 -7.64
C MET A 100 15.82 -15.79 -7.26
N VAL A 101 15.64 -14.88 -8.22
CA VAL A 101 15.73 -13.44 -8.00
C VAL A 101 14.58 -12.98 -7.10
N VAL A 102 14.84 -11.99 -6.24
CA VAL A 102 13.83 -11.39 -5.37
C VAL A 102 12.79 -10.65 -6.20
N ASP A 103 11.53 -10.88 -5.86
CA ASP A 103 10.37 -10.22 -6.44
C ASP A 103 9.28 -10.02 -5.36
N ALA A 104 8.22 -9.31 -5.73
CA ALA A 104 7.10 -9.03 -4.84
C ALA A 104 6.45 -10.27 -4.21
N GLY A 105 6.53 -11.43 -4.85
CA GLY A 105 5.95 -12.70 -4.38
C GLY A 105 6.56 -13.22 -3.08
N VAL A 106 7.74 -12.73 -2.69
CA VAL A 106 8.36 -13.04 -1.39
C VAL A 106 7.50 -12.51 -0.23
N LEU A 107 7.08 -11.24 -0.29
CA LEU A 107 6.21 -10.63 0.73
C LEU A 107 4.72 -10.80 0.43
N ASN A 108 4.36 -10.86 -0.85
CA ASN A 108 2.98 -10.81 -1.29
C ASN A 108 2.70 -11.82 -2.42
N PRO A 109 2.58 -13.12 -2.10
CA PRO A 109 2.34 -14.15 -3.11
C PRO A 109 1.02 -13.99 -3.87
N GLU A 110 0.04 -13.27 -3.30
CA GLU A 110 -1.26 -13.00 -3.93
C GLU A 110 -1.20 -11.81 -4.91
N GLY A 111 -0.21 -10.91 -4.77
CA GLY A 111 -0.01 -9.74 -5.63
C GLY A 111 0.62 -10.05 -6.98
N GLY A 112 1.18 -11.25 -7.14
CA GLY A 112 1.89 -11.68 -8.35
C GLY A 112 3.40 -11.48 -8.25
N VAL A 113 4.08 -11.67 -9.39
CA VAL A 113 5.54 -11.66 -9.51
C VAL A 113 5.96 -10.46 -10.35
N TYR A 114 6.62 -9.49 -9.72
CA TYR A 114 7.16 -8.28 -10.36
C TYR A 114 8.43 -7.81 -9.63
N PRO A 115 9.36 -7.15 -10.34
CA PRO A 115 10.63 -6.72 -9.76
C PRO A 115 10.40 -5.73 -8.62
N VAL A 116 11.28 -5.74 -7.63
CA VAL A 116 11.24 -4.86 -6.45
C VAL A 116 12.64 -4.33 -6.16
N ALA A 117 12.74 -3.17 -5.51
CA ALA A 117 14.01 -2.67 -5.01
C ALA A 117 14.55 -3.64 -3.94
N THR A 118 15.86 -3.89 -3.96
CA THR A 118 16.53 -4.83 -3.05
C THR A 118 17.43 -4.12 -2.05
N GLU A 119 17.68 -2.83 -2.23
CA GLU A 119 18.51 -1.99 -1.39
C GLU A 119 17.81 -1.81 -0.04
N ALA A 120 18.45 -2.26 1.04
CA ALA A 120 17.84 -2.39 2.36
C ALA A 120 17.22 -1.07 2.85
N ASP A 121 17.89 0.06 2.61
CA ASP A 121 17.41 1.38 3.04
C ASP A 121 16.20 1.85 2.23
N VAL A 122 16.16 1.52 0.93
CA VAL A 122 15.01 1.76 0.03
C VAL A 122 13.82 0.90 0.46
N VAL A 123 14.06 -0.38 0.76
CA VAL A 123 13.02 -1.30 1.26
C VAL A 123 12.42 -0.78 2.56
N ARG A 124 13.25 -0.37 3.53
CA ARG A 124 12.77 0.20 4.80
C ARG A 124 12.00 1.49 4.58
N ALA A 125 12.48 2.40 3.72
CA ALA A 125 11.76 3.62 3.36
C ALA A 125 10.39 3.33 2.76
N GLY A 126 10.30 2.38 1.83
CA GLY A 126 9.04 1.93 1.26
C GLY A 126 8.07 1.39 2.31
N VAL A 127 8.56 0.55 3.23
CA VAL A 127 7.75 0.03 4.34
C VAL A 127 7.22 1.14 5.25
N ARG A 128 8.05 2.13 5.61
CA ARG A 128 7.62 3.27 6.45
C ARG A 128 6.58 4.12 5.74
N ALA A 129 6.76 4.39 4.45
CA ALA A 129 5.80 5.13 3.63
C ALA A 129 4.45 4.41 3.56
N ALA A 130 4.47 3.12 3.24
CA ALA A 130 3.30 2.25 3.26
C ALA A 130 2.57 2.28 4.60
N TYR A 131 3.30 2.10 5.71
CA TYR A 131 2.72 2.14 7.05
C TYR A 131 2.09 3.50 7.37
N ARG A 132 2.78 4.60 7.06
CA ARG A 132 2.26 5.96 7.27
C ARG A 132 0.98 6.19 6.48
N THR A 133 0.96 5.87 5.19
CA THR A 133 -0.23 6.06 4.35
C THR A 133 -1.41 5.21 4.86
N CYS A 134 -1.18 3.95 5.22
CA CYS A 134 -2.23 3.07 5.75
C CYS A 134 -2.78 3.53 7.11
N THR A 135 -1.95 4.10 7.99
CA THR A 135 -2.39 4.58 9.30
C THR A 135 -3.09 5.94 9.26
N GLN A 136 -2.79 6.76 8.26
CA GLN A 136 -3.48 8.05 8.05
C GLN A 136 -4.84 7.92 7.36
N VAL A 137 -5.07 6.83 6.62
CA VAL A 137 -6.28 6.63 5.83
C VAL A 137 -6.94 5.31 6.22
N GLU A 138 -7.81 5.36 7.23
CA GLU A 138 -8.47 4.18 7.82
C GLU A 138 -9.27 3.34 6.80
N TYR A 139 -9.69 3.96 5.70
CA TYR A 139 -10.30 3.29 4.56
C TYR A 139 -9.51 2.06 4.07
N TYR A 140 -8.17 2.09 4.12
CA TYR A 140 -7.35 0.93 3.76
C TYR A 140 -7.67 -0.30 4.60
N THR A 141 -7.71 -0.11 5.92
CA THR A 141 -8.01 -1.17 6.88
C THR A 141 -9.45 -1.64 6.75
N LEU A 142 -10.41 -0.72 6.61
CA LEU A 142 -11.83 -1.08 6.47
C LEU A 142 -12.12 -1.88 5.19
N ARG A 143 -11.43 -1.56 4.09
CA ARG A 143 -11.71 -2.17 2.79
C ARG A 143 -10.90 -3.43 2.52
N TYR A 144 -9.61 -3.42 2.87
CA TYR A 144 -8.66 -4.46 2.49
C TYR A 144 -8.17 -5.29 3.68
N ALA A 145 -8.68 -4.99 4.89
CA ALA A 145 -8.29 -5.64 6.13
C ALA A 145 -6.77 -5.70 6.29
N ASP A 146 -6.27 -6.73 6.97
CA ASP A 146 -4.84 -6.90 7.26
C ASP A 146 -3.98 -7.07 5.99
N SER A 147 -4.58 -7.39 4.86
CA SER A 147 -3.84 -7.52 3.61
C SER A 147 -3.30 -6.18 3.10
N ALA A 148 -3.90 -5.04 3.48
CA ALA A 148 -3.47 -3.71 3.06
C ALA A 148 -1.97 -3.46 3.31
N GLY A 149 -1.45 -3.92 4.46
CA GLY A 149 -0.05 -3.76 4.84
C GLY A 149 0.93 -4.68 4.08
N ARG A 150 0.46 -5.83 3.57
CA ARG A 150 1.27 -6.76 2.76
C ARG A 150 1.40 -6.25 1.32
N TYR A 151 0.29 -5.79 0.74
CA TYR A 151 0.26 -5.21 -0.60
C TYR A 151 1.13 -3.95 -0.68
N SER A 152 1.01 -3.06 0.30
CA SER A 152 1.68 -1.76 0.26
C SER A 152 3.21 -1.83 0.37
N GLY A 153 3.79 -2.81 1.08
CA GLY A 153 5.25 -2.95 1.20
C GLY A 153 5.95 -3.33 -0.11
N ALA A 154 5.44 -4.36 -0.79
CA ALA A 154 5.99 -4.80 -2.08
C ALA A 154 5.72 -3.77 -3.20
N ASP A 155 4.53 -3.14 -3.19
CA ASP A 155 4.20 -2.07 -4.13
C ASP A 155 5.09 -0.85 -3.92
N SER A 156 5.42 -0.49 -2.68
CA SER A 156 6.35 0.62 -2.39
C SER A 156 7.76 0.33 -2.91
N ALA A 157 8.25 -0.91 -2.78
CA ALA A 157 9.54 -1.30 -3.31
C ALA A 157 9.57 -1.29 -4.85
N TRP A 158 8.46 -1.67 -5.50
CA TRP A 158 8.31 -1.54 -6.96
C TRP A 158 8.21 -0.07 -7.40
N LEU A 159 7.50 0.78 -6.65
CA LEU A 159 7.40 2.22 -6.91
C LEU A 159 8.78 2.89 -6.78
N ALA A 160 9.57 2.52 -5.77
CA ALA A 160 10.93 3.02 -5.62
C ALA A 160 11.81 2.71 -6.85
N LEU A 161 11.69 1.51 -7.43
CA LEU A 161 12.38 1.19 -8.70
C LEU A 161 11.97 2.14 -9.83
N GLN A 162 10.71 2.57 -9.90
CA GLN A 162 10.26 3.49 -10.93
C GLN A 162 10.94 4.86 -10.82
N GLY A 163 11.37 5.26 -9.62
CA GLY A 163 12.15 6.48 -9.40
C GLY A 163 13.47 6.50 -10.18
N THR A 164 14.06 5.33 -10.44
CA THR A 164 15.31 5.19 -11.22
C THR A 164 15.13 5.32 -12.73
N GLN A 165 13.88 5.27 -13.21
CA GLN A 165 13.55 5.36 -14.63
C GLN A 165 13.43 6.83 -15.06
N PRO A 166 13.60 7.13 -16.36
CA PRO A 166 13.25 8.45 -16.91
C PRO A 166 11.78 8.79 -16.61
N LEU A 167 11.50 10.05 -16.29
CA LEU A 167 10.18 10.52 -15.85
C LEU A 167 9.01 9.99 -16.71
N GLY A 168 9.15 10.03 -18.04
CA GLY A 168 8.08 9.56 -18.94
C GLY A 168 7.80 8.05 -18.85
N GLU A 169 8.79 7.22 -18.54
CA GLU A 169 8.59 5.78 -18.30
C GLU A 169 8.01 5.54 -16.91
N ALA A 170 8.60 6.16 -15.87
CA ALA A 170 8.09 6.09 -14.50
C ALA A 170 6.61 6.48 -14.43
N GLN A 171 6.24 7.57 -15.12
CA GLN A 171 4.86 8.04 -15.19
C GLN A 171 3.93 7.01 -15.84
N ARG A 172 4.32 6.37 -16.96
CA ARG A 172 3.49 5.33 -17.59
C ARG A 172 3.23 4.14 -16.68
N GLN A 173 4.27 3.68 -15.97
CA GLN A 173 4.16 2.56 -15.03
C GLN A 173 3.25 2.90 -13.86
N VAL A 174 3.46 4.07 -13.24
CA VAL A 174 2.64 4.52 -12.12
C VAL A 174 1.20 4.82 -12.56
N ASP A 175 0.98 5.35 -13.77
CA ASP A 175 -0.36 5.55 -14.33
C ASP A 175 -1.11 4.24 -14.52
N TRP A 176 -0.42 3.20 -14.99
CA TRP A 176 -0.98 1.87 -15.11
C TRP A 176 -1.40 1.33 -13.73
N LEU A 177 -0.53 1.40 -12.72
CA LEU A 177 -0.85 0.93 -11.37
C LEU A 177 -1.99 1.76 -10.75
N THR A 178 -1.95 3.07 -10.91
CA THR A 178 -2.99 3.99 -10.41
C THR A 178 -4.35 3.64 -11.01
N ARG A 179 -4.43 3.43 -12.33
CA ARG A 179 -5.66 3.02 -13.00
C ARG A 179 -6.15 1.66 -12.50
N LEU A 180 -5.24 0.72 -12.34
CA LEU A 180 -5.53 -0.63 -11.83
C LEU A 180 -6.13 -0.58 -10.42
N LEU A 181 -5.51 0.17 -9.50
CA LEU A 181 -5.98 0.34 -8.13
C LEU A 181 -7.29 1.14 -8.06
N ALA A 182 -7.44 2.19 -8.86
CA ALA A 182 -8.68 2.96 -8.97
C ALA A 182 -9.84 2.09 -9.47
N SER A 183 -9.61 1.19 -10.42
CA SER A 183 -10.61 0.20 -10.84
C SER A 183 -11.05 -0.75 -9.72
N ARG A 184 -10.23 -0.91 -8.66
CA ARG A 184 -10.52 -1.68 -7.45
C ARG A 184 -11.05 -0.83 -6.30
N GLY A 185 -11.33 0.44 -6.59
CA GLY A 185 -11.93 1.41 -5.68
C GLY A 185 -10.95 2.28 -4.92
N MET A 186 -9.64 2.24 -5.20
CA MET A 186 -8.64 3.14 -4.60
C MET A 186 -8.40 4.37 -5.47
N PRO A 187 -9.02 5.53 -5.20
CA PRO A 187 -8.92 6.67 -6.09
C PRO A 187 -7.48 7.15 -6.25
N SER A 188 -7.14 7.79 -7.37
CA SER A 188 -5.77 8.22 -7.67
C SER A 188 -5.14 9.12 -6.60
N TRP A 189 -5.97 9.89 -5.88
CA TRP A 189 -5.54 10.68 -4.74
C TRP A 189 -4.81 9.86 -3.65
N LEU A 190 -5.20 8.59 -3.45
CA LEU A 190 -4.51 7.70 -2.52
C LEU A 190 -3.08 7.39 -2.98
N MET A 191 -2.86 7.25 -4.29
CA MET A 191 -1.52 7.12 -4.88
C MET A 191 -0.74 8.44 -4.75
N GLU A 192 -1.36 9.60 -4.98
CA GLU A 192 -0.72 10.91 -4.77
C GLU A 192 -0.16 11.04 -3.34
N ARG A 193 -0.98 10.68 -2.33
CA ARG A 193 -0.56 10.67 -0.93
C ARG A 193 0.58 9.70 -0.68
N HIS A 194 0.45 8.47 -1.17
CA HIS A 194 1.46 7.46 -0.96
C HIS A 194 2.81 7.85 -1.57
N LEU A 195 2.83 8.41 -2.79
CA LEU A 195 4.05 8.92 -3.41
C LEU A 195 4.66 10.08 -2.63
N THR A 196 3.84 10.91 -1.98
CA THR A 196 4.34 11.98 -1.10
C THR A 196 5.09 11.41 0.10
N ASP A 197 4.50 10.42 0.76
CA ASP A 197 5.15 9.72 1.88
C ASP A 197 6.41 8.97 1.42
N LEU A 198 6.35 8.30 0.27
CA LEU A 198 7.46 7.53 -0.29
C LEU A 198 8.65 8.41 -0.65
N VAL A 199 8.44 9.54 -1.34
CA VAL A 199 9.49 10.52 -1.64
C VAL A 199 10.17 10.98 -0.35
N THR A 200 9.36 11.38 0.64
CA THR A 200 9.87 11.86 1.94
C THR A 200 10.74 10.81 2.64
N GLU A 201 10.28 9.56 2.66
CA GLU A 201 11.01 8.46 3.30
C GLU A 201 12.28 8.06 2.55
N LEU A 202 12.26 8.07 1.22
CA LEU A 202 13.43 7.77 0.39
C LEU A 202 14.52 8.83 0.57
N ASP A 203 14.15 10.11 0.51
CA ASP A 203 15.10 11.23 0.68
C ASP A 203 15.67 11.24 2.11
N THR A 204 14.85 10.93 3.11
CA THR A 204 15.32 10.83 4.51
C THR A 204 16.27 9.66 4.72
N ALA A 205 16.00 8.50 4.12
CA ALA A 205 16.77 7.28 4.34
C ALA A 205 18.10 7.24 3.57
N CYS A 206 18.10 7.78 2.35
CA CYS A 206 19.21 7.63 1.41
C CYS A 206 19.99 8.93 1.19
N GLY A 207 19.45 10.07 1.66
CA GLY A 207 20.06 11.39 1.53
C GLY A 207 20.07 11.95 0.10
N ASP A 208 20.56 13.18 -0.02
CA ASP A 208 20.89 13.81 -1.30
C ASP A 208 22.25 13.27 -1.78
N GLY A 209 22.26 12.07 -2.36
CA GLY A 209 23.45 11.53 -3.00
C GLY A 209 23.96 12.47 -4.10
N SER A 210 25.27 12.43 -4.37
CA SER A 210 25.97 13.27 -5.34
C SER A 210 25.55 13.09 -6.82
N LEU A 211 24.53 12.26 -7.09
CA LEU A 211 23.98 11.97 -8.42
C LEU A 211 22.46 12.23 -8.54
N GLY A 212 21.81 12.79 -7.50
CA GLY A 212 20.38 13.10 -7.49
C GLY A 212 19.68 12.61 -6.21
N SER A 213 18.47 13.12 -5.95
CA SER A 213 17.61 12.65 -4.85
C SER A 213 17.28 11.15 -5.05
N ALA A 214 17.31 10.38 -3.97
CA ALA A 214 16.99 8.95 -3.98
C ALA A 214 15.57 8.65 -4.49
N SER A 215 14.67 9.64 -4.42
CA SER A 215 13.32 9.54 -4.98
C SER A 215 13.27 9.67 -6.51
N GLY A 216 14.34 10.16 -7.14
CA GLY A 216 14.50 10.24 -8.60
C GLY A 216 13.33 10.91 -9.31
N SER A 217 12.67 10.19 -10.21
CA SER A 217 11.53 10.70 -10.99
C SER A 217 10.20 10.78 -10.22
N LEU A 218 10.09 10.19 -9.02
CA LEU A 218 8.82 10.07 -8.29
C LEU A 218 8.14 11.41 -7.94
N PRO A 219 8.86 12.49 -7.55
CA PRO A 219 8.24 13.79 -7.32
C PRO A 219 7.51 14.31 -8.57
N GLY A 220 8.12 14.17 -9.75
CA GLY A 220 7.51 14.57 -11.02
C GLY A 220 6.27 13.74 -11.35
N VAL A 221 6.28 12.44 -11.07
CA VAL A 221 5.11 11.56 -11.25
C VAL A 221 3.96 11.97 -10.31
N ARG A 222 4.25 12.21 -9.03
CA ARG A 222 3.28 12.69 -8.04
C ARG A 222 2.65 14.01 -8.50
N ASP A 223 3.47 14.96 -8.93
CA ASP A 223 3.01 16.30 -9.34
C ASP A 223 2.09 16.21 -10.56
N GLU A 224 2.39 15.32 -11.49
CA GLU A 224 1.58 15.08 -12.68
C GLU A 224 0.23 14.41 -12.35
N LEU A 225 0.18 13.45 -11.42
CA LEU A 225 -1.09 12.91 -10.92
C LEU A 225 -1.95 14.01 -10.27
N ALA A 226 -1.36 14.79 -9.37
CA ALA A 226 -2.05 15.88 -8.70
C ALA A 226 -2.50 16.97 -9.69
N ARG A 227 -1.71 17.28 -10.71
CA ARG A 227 -2.09 18.21 -11.78
C ARG A 227 -3.31 17.71 -12.55
N ARG A 228 -3.35 16.42 -12.92
CA ARG A 228 -4.49 15.81 -13.61
C ARG A 228 -5.75 15.85 -12.77
N ARG A 229 -5.67 15.51 -11.48
CA ARG A 229 -6.80 15.64 -10.55
C ARG A 229 -7.28 17.08 -10.45
N ARG A 230 -6.37 18.04 -10.22
CA ARG A 230 -6.70 19.48 -10.07
C ARG A 230 -7.31 20.11 -11.31
N ALA A 231 -7.06 19.56 -12.50
CA ALA A 231 -7.72 19.99 -13.72
C ALA A 231 -9.24 19.72 -13.70
N VAL A 232 -9.71 18.80 -12.85
CA VAL A 232 -11.12 18.46 -12.67
C VAL A 232 -11.63 18.97 -11.32
N LEU A 233 -10.86 18.73 -10.26
CA LEU A 233 -11.26 18.95 -8.88
C LEU A 233 -10.10 19.59 -8.08
N PRO A 234 -10.16 20.90 -7.77
CA PRO A 234 -9.13 21.59 -7.00
C PRO A 234 -9.11 21.10 -5.54
N ASP A 235 -7.98 21.30 -4.86
CA ASP A 235 -7.76 20.82 -3.48
C ASP A 235 -8.83 21.33 -2.50
N VAL A 236 -9.32 22.57 -2.68
CA VAL A 236 -10.40 23.12 -1.85
C VAL A 236 -11.69 22.29 -1.92
N LEU A 237 -12.08 21.81 -3.10
CA LEU A 237 -13.28 20.97 -3.24
C LEU A 237 -13.06 19.57 -2.67
N LEU A 238 -11.82 19.08 -2.67
CA LEU A 238 -11.47 17.79 -2.08
C LEU A 238 -11.66 17.81 -0.56
N ASP A 239 -11.29 18.94 0.07
CA ASP A 239 -11.45 19.18 1.50
C ASP A 239 -12.93 19.49 1.87
N GLU A 240 -13.62 20.28 1.05
CA GLU A 240 -15.03 20.63 1.27
C GLU A 240 -15.98 19.44 1.13
N ALA A 241 -15.66 18.45 0.29
CA ALA A 241 -16.52 17.28 0.05
C ALA A 241 -16.84 16.50 1.33
N GLU A 242 -15.89 16.41 2.26
CA GLU A 242 -16.11 15.78 3.56
C GLU A 242 -17.07 16.61 4.44
N GLY A 243 -17.01 17.94 4.34
CA GLY A 243 -17.97 18.85 4.97
C GLY A 243 -19.38 18.66 4.44
N TRP A 244 -19.53 18.61 3.11
CA TRP A 244 -20.83 18.42 2.47
C TRP A 244 -21.48 17.10 2.87
N LEU A 245 -20.71 16.01 2.92
CA LEU A 245 -21.21 14.72 3.38
C LEU A 245 -21.66 14.79 4.84
N ARG A 246 -20.84 15.41 5.71
CA ARG A 246 -21.15 15.57 7.13
C ARG A 246 -22.42 16.39 7.36
N ASP A 247 -22.61 17.48 6.62
CA ASP A 247 -23.81 18.32 6.73
C ASP A 247 -25.09 17.54 6.37
N GLN A 248 -25.00 16.61 5.42
CA GLN A 248 -26.12 15.74 5.05
C GLN A 248 -26.37 14.59 6.05
N LEU A 249 -25.32 14.08 6.70
CA LEU A 249 -25.43 13.04 7.71
C LEU A 249 -25.95 13.56 9.07
N GLY A 250 -25.66 14.82 9.39
CA GLY A 250 -25.95 15.38 10.71
C GLY A 250 -25.21 14.63 11.81
N ALA A 251 -25.93 13.94 12.70
CA ALA A 251 -25.36 13.17 13.80
C ALA A 251 -25.02 11.71 13.44
N GLU A 252 -25.40 11.25 12.25
CA GLU A 252 -25.11 9.88 11.83
C GLU A 252 -23.66 9.67 11.41
N PRO A 253 -23.08 8.48 11.69
CA PRO A 253 -21.72 8.19 11.31
C PRO A 253 -21.59 8.04 9.79
N ALA A 254 -20.46 8.51 9.25
CA ALA A 254 -20.11 8.25 7.87
C ALA A 254 -19.75 6.76 7.66
N PRO A 255 -19.96 6.19 6.46
CA PRO A 255 -19.64 4.79 6.16
C PRO A 255 -18.16 4.43 6.31
N ALA A 256 -17.29 5.43 6.15
CA ALA A 256 -15.86 5.35 6.37
C ALA A 256 -15.33 6.76 6.67
N PRO A 257 -14.21 6.88 7.40
CA PRO A 257 -13.49 8.14 7.50
C PRO A 257 -13.07 8.65 6.12
N LEU A 258 -13.17 9.97 5.91
CA LEU A 258 -12.83 10.63 4.65
C LEU A 258 -13.69 10.18 3.46
N ALA A 259 -14.91 9.66 3.69
CA ALA A 259 -15.78 9.17 2.63
C ALA A 259 -16.10 10.25 1.58
N GLY A 260 -16.29 11.50 1.98
CA GLY A 260 -16.53 12.61 1.06
C GLY A 260 -15.29 12.92 0.21
N THR A 261 -14.10 12.95 0.83
CA THR A 261 -12.82 13.12 0.13
C THR A 261 -12.55 11.98 -0.86
N LEU A 262 -12.76 10.73 -0.45
CA LEU A 262 -12.59 9.55 -1.32
C LEU A 262 -13.53 9.61 -2.53
N LEU A 263 -14.79 10.01 -2.30
CA LEU A 263 -15.80 10.17 -3.34
C LEU A 263 -15.42 11.29 -4.33
N ALA A 264 -14.99 12.44 -3.83
CA ALA A 264 -14.48 13.53 -4.64
C ALA A 264 -13.28 13.10 -5.50
N ALA A 265 -12.32 12.39 -4.92
CA ALA A 265 -11.19 11.83 -5.67
C ALA A 265 -11.64 10.86 -6.78
N ALA A 266 -12.61 9.98 -6.50
CA ALA A 266 -13.12 9.07 -7.52
C ALA A 266 -13.90 9.79 -8.64
N VAL A 267 -14.61 10.88 -8.33
CA VAL A 267 -15.22 11.75 -9.35
C VAL A 267 -14.13 12.41 -10.22
N ALA A 268 -13.02 12.84 -9.64
CA ALA A 268 -11.89 13.39 -10.38
C ALA A 268 -11.23 12.34 -11.30
N ASP A 269 -11.16 11.07 -10.87
CA ASP A 269 -10.69 9.96 -11.71
C ASP A 269 -11.56 9.74 -12.94
N VAL A 270 -12.88 9.89 -12.80
CA VAL A 270 -13.80 9.82 -13.95
C VAL A 270 -13.65 11.05 -14.84
N GLY A 271 -13.64 12.26 -14.26
CA GLY A 271 -13.54 13.50 -15.03
C GLY A 271 -12.23 13.68 -15.77
N SER A 272 -11.14 13.08 -15.27
CA SER A 272 -9.83 13.09 -15.93
C SER A 272 -9.67 12.00 -16.99
N GLY A 273 -10.64 11.10 -17.13
CA GLY A 273 -10.59 9.96 -18.04
C GLY A 273 -9.68 8.82 -17.55
N LEU A 274 -9.26 8.83 -16.28
CA LEU A 274 -8.54 7.69 -15.69
C LEU A 274 -9.47 6.47 -15.61
N LEU A 275 -10.72 6.68 -15.22
CA LEU A 275 -11.77 5.67 -15.19
C LEU A 275 -12.99 6.12 -16.00
N THR A 276 -13.83 5.14 -16.37
CA THR A 276 -15.13 5.41 -17.00
C THR A 276 -16.26 5.57 -15.99
N HIS A 277 -16.07 5.08 -14.76
CA HIS A 277 -17.02 5.18 -13.65
C HIS A 277 -16.32 5.00 -12.29
N ASP A 278 -16.97 5.46 -11.23
CA ASP A 278 -16.54 5.40 -9.82
C ASP A 278 -17.29 4.34 -9.00
N ARG A 279 -18.11 3.51 -9.66
CA ARG A 279 -19.01 2.55 -9.01
C ARG A 279 -18.35 1.62 -8.00
N VAL A 280 -17.12 1.18 -8.23
CA VAL A 280 -16.45 0.22 -7.35
C VAL A 280 -16.15 0.81 -5.97
N LEU A 281 -15.92 2.12 -5.88
CA LEU A 281 -15.85 2.82 -4.60
C LEU A 281 -17.25 3.10 -4.07
N LEU A 282 -18.13 3.67 -4.91
CA LEU A 282 -19.48 4.05 -4.51
C LEU A 282 -20.25 2.86 -3.92
N ASP A 283 -20.36 1.76 -4.66
CA ASP A 283 -21.08 0.54 -4.28
C ASP A 283 -20.56 -0.03 -2.94
N TRP A 284 -19.29 0.20 -2.59
CA TRP A 284 -18.72 -0.19 -1.30
C TRP A 284 -19.10 0.78 -0.17
N LEU A 285 -19.10 2.09 -0.43
CA LEU A 285 -19.52 3.11 0.54
C LEU A 285 -21.00 3.01 0.89
N ILE A 286 -21.83 2.56 -0.05
CA ILE A 286 -23.28 2.43 0.11
C ILE A 286 -23.76 1.01 0.42
N ASP A 287 -22.84 0.09 0.74
CA ASP A 287 -23.20 -1.29 1.08
C ASP A 287 -24.11 -1.29 2.33
N PRO A 288 -25.32 -1.88 2.27
CA PRO A 288 -26.26 -1.90 3.41
C PRO A 288 -25.72 -2.55 4.69
N VAL A 289 -24.66 -3.37 4.59
CA VAL A 289 -23.97 -3.94 5.75
C VAL A 289 -23.10 -2.90 6.48
N ARG A 290 -22.70 -1.82 5.79
CA ARG A 290 -21.79 -0.78 6.32
C ARG A 290 -22.48 0.53 6.67
N CYS A 291 -23.53 0.91 5.94
CA CYS A 291 -24.16 2.21 6.13
C CYS A 291 -25.66 2.11 6.34
N SER A 292 -26.22 3.07 7.08
CA SER A 292 -27.65 3.27 7.17
C SER A 292 -28.23 3.75 5.84
N GLU A 293 -29.55 3.67 5.70
CA GLU A 293 -30.24 4.20 4.51
C GLU A 293 -30.05 5.72 4.37
N LEU A 294 -30.00 6.45 5.49
CA LEU A 294 -29.70 7.89 5.49
C LEU A 294 -28.29 8.14 4.95
N ALA A 295 -27.29 7.38 5.42
CA ALA A 295 -25.92 7.51 4.97
C ALA A 295 -25.76 7.18 3.48
N ARG A 296 -26.48 6.16 2.97
CA ARG A 296 -26.54 5.86 1.54
C ARG A 296 -27.03 7.07 0.73
N VAL A 297 -28.17 7.65 1.13
CA VAL A 297 -28.75 8.82 0.44
C VAL A 297 -27.79 10.02 0.48
N ALA A 298 -27.15 10.28 1.63
CA ALA A 298 -26.18 11.36 1.79
C ALA A 298 -24.94 11.18 0.89
N VAL A 299 -24.42 9.96 0.77
CA VAL A 299 -23.29 9.64 -0.13
C VAL A 299 -23.69 9.84 -1.59
N GLU A 300 -24.84 9.34 -2.00
CA GLU A 300 -25.35 9.51 -3.38
C GLU A 300 -25.58 10.98 -3.73
N ALA A 301 -26.21 11.75 -2.84
CA ALA A 301 -26.44 13.18 -3.04
C ALA A 301 -25.13 13.99 -3.08
N THR A 302 -24.16 13.66 -2.22
CA THR A 302 -22.82 14.27 -2.26
C THR A 302 -22.12 13.97 -3.59
N ARG A 303 -22.22 12.73 -4.09
CA ARG A 303 -21.68 12.35 -5.41
C ARG A 303 -22.32 13.16 -6.53
N GLU A 304 -23.64 13.30 -6.54
CA GLU A 304 -24.35 14.06 -7.56
C GLU A 304 -23.97 15.55 -7.54
N ALA A 305 -23.78 16.13 -6.35
CA ALA A 305 -23.29 17.50 -6.21
C ALA A 305 -21.88 17.65 -6.81
N LEU A 306 -20.97 16.73 -6.49
CA LEU A 306 -19.60 16.72 -7.03
C LEU A 306 -19.57 16.60 -8.55
N LEU A 307 -20.34 15.67 -9.13
CA LEU A 307 -20.44 15.52 -10.59
C LEU A 307 -20.94 16.80 -11.26
N ARG A 308 -21.94 17.48 -10.66
CA ARG A 308 -22.49 18.74 -11.18
C ARG A 308 -21.49 19.89 -11.11
N VAL A 309 -20.84 20.06 -9.97
CA VAL A 309 -19.84 21.12 -9.75
C VAL A 309 -18.64 20.93 -10.67
N CYS A 310 -18.17 19.70 -10.82
CA CYS A 310 -17.01 19.37 -11.66
C CYS A 310 -17.37 19.20 -13.15
N ARG A 311 -18.66 19.28 -13.51
CA ARG A 311 -19.17 19.06 -14.89
C ARG A 311 -18.71 17.71 -15.48
N VAL A 312 -18.72 16.67 -14.66
CA VAL A 312 -18.29 15.32 -15.06
C VAL A 312 -19.51 14.52 -15.52
N GLU A 313 -19.46 14.03 -16.76
CA GLU A 313 -20.45 13.09 -17.29
C GLU A 313 -20.00 11.65 -17.00
N VAL A 314 -20.91 10.84 -16.45
CA VAL A 314 -20.65 9.43 -16.18
C VAL A 314 -21.39 8.59 -17.21
N ALA A 315 -20.70 7.65 -17.85
CA ALA A 315 -21.32 6.76 -18.82
C ALA A 315 -22.47 5.96 -18.14
N ALA A 316 -23.65 5.96 -18.77
CA ALA A 316 -24.77 5.15 -18.30
C ALA A 316 -24.36 3.67 -18.25
N PRO A 317 -24.76 2.91 -17.22
CA PRO A 317 -24.40 1.50 -17.12
C PRO A 317 -24.95 0.74 -18.34
N THR A 318 -24.04 0.22 -19.17
CA THR A 318 -24.41 -0.74 -20.21
C THR A 318 -25.03 -1.94 -19.53
N ARG A 319 -26.37 -2.07 -19.62
CA ARG A 319 -27.09 -3.27 -19.17
C ARG A 319 -26.43 -4.48 -19.83
N ARG A 320 -25.67 -5.27 -19.07
CA ARG A 320 -25.20 -6.58 -19.53
C ARG A 320 -26.45 -7.39 -19.85
N ARG A 321 -26.73 -7.57 -21.15
CA ARG A 321 -27.72 -8.56 -21.61
C ARG A 321 -27.27 -9.91 -21.06
N GLY A 322 -28.01 -10.42 -20.09
CA GLY A 322 -27.78 -11.77 -19.57
C GLY A 322 -27.78 -12.75 -20.73
N ARG A 323 -26.64 -13.41 -20.96
CA ARG A 323 -26.64 -14.66 -21.68
C ARG A 323 -27.30 -15.68 -20.75
N ARG A 324 -28.54 -16.04 -21.10
CA ARG A 324 -29.18 -17.27 -20.64
C ARG A 324 -28.47 -18.46 -21.28
#